data_AF-A0A2Z5G0T3-F1
#
_entry.id   AF-A0A2Z5G0T3-F1
#
_cell.length_a   1.000
_cell.length_b   1.000
_cell.length_c   1.000
_cell.angle_alpha   90.00
_cell.angle_beta   90.00
_cell.angle_gamma   90.00
#
_symmetry.space_group_name_H-M   'P 1'
#
loop_
_entity.id
_entity.type
_entity.pdbx_description
1 polymer ?
#
loop_
_entity_poly.entity_id
_entity_poly.type
_entity_poly.pdbx_seq_one_letter_code
_entity_poly.pdbx_strand_id
1 'polypeptide(L)'
;MTNLEALHVYRRYVETWKPISDAQRKSILSEVFDENVEYLVPEYVGGTSAAIEDMERFQKQYPGAHFDIENVSTHHAVALFKWVLILPEGKVTVKGHDCIRFSPAGKIESLLTFGPASPKS
;
A
#
# COMPACT_ATOMS: atom_id res chain seq x y z
N MET A 1 -1.37 18.39 0.88
CA MET A 1 -1.82 17.06 1.35
C MET A 1 -1.84 17.04 2.87
N THR A 2 -3.03 17.00 3.47
CA THR A 2 -3.23 16.81 4.91
C THR A 2 -3.19 15.32 5.27
N ASN A 3 -3.04 15.01 6.57
CA ASN A 3 -3.15 13.63 7.07
C ASN A 3 -4.49 12.98 6.66
N LEU A 4 -5.60 13.72 6.71
CA LEU A 4 -6.92 13.18 6.39
C LEU A 4 -7.07 12.83 4.91
N GLU A 5 -6.62 13.71 4.02
CA GLU A 5 -6.63 13.47 2.57
C GLU A 5 -5.73 12.29 2.19
N ALA A 6 -4.51 12.24 2.74
CA ALA A 6 -3.58 11.13 2.49
C ALA A 6 -4.17 9.81 2.98
N LEU A 7 -4.76 9.80 4.18
CA LEU A 7 -5.38 8.61 4.76
C LEU A 7 -6.57 8.11 3.94
N HIS A 8 -7.35 9.01 3.33
CA HIS A 8 -8.46 8.63 2.46
C HIS A 8 -7.97 7.85 1.24
N VAL A 9 -6.98 8.39 0.52
CA VAL A 9 -6.40 7.75 -0.67
C VAL A 9 -5.69 6.44 -0.31
N TYR A 10 -4.90 6.44 0.76
CA TYR A 10 -4.12 5.27 1.15
C TYR A 10 -4.99 4.15 1.73
N ARG A 11 -6.07 4.46 2.45
CA ARG A 11 -7.09 3.45 2.83
C ARG A 11 -7.68 2.77 1.62
N ARG A 12 -8.01 3.56 0.60
CA ARG A 12 -8.57 3.03 -0.64
C ARG A 12 -7.58 2.12 -1.35
N TYR A 13 -6.29 2.49 -1.39
CA TYR A 13 -5.21 1.61 -1.83
C TYR A 13 -5.12 0.32 -0.99
N VAL A 14 -5.11 0.40 0.34
CA VAL A 14 -4.97 -0.78 1.22
C VAL A 14 -6.06 -1.84 0.98
N GLU A 15 -7.27 -1.45 0.57
CA GLU A 15 -8.34 -2.40 0.20
C GLU A 15 -7.95 -3.34 -0.95
N THR A 16 -6.99 -2.98 -1.82
CA THR A 16 -6.56 -3.83 -2.94
C THR A 16 -5.84 -5.11 -2.52
N TRP A 17 -5.35 -5.12 -1.27
CA TRP A 17 -4.68 -6.26 -0.65
C TRP A 17 -5.64 -7.29 -0.10
N LYS A 18 -6.95 -7.02 -0.03
CA LYS A 18 -7.99 -7.98 0.42
C LYS A 18 -8.29 -9.03 -0.66
N PRO A 19 -8.99 -10.15 -0.31
CA PRO A 19 -9.43 -11.16 -1.28
C PRO A 19 -10.59 -10.65 -2.17
N ILE A 20 -10.31 -9.68 -3.03
CA ILE A 20 -11.23 -9.08 -4.00
C ILE A 20 -10.92 -9.56 -5.42
N SER A 21 -11.87 -9.36 -6.33
CA SER A 21 -11.67 -9.69 -7.75
C SER A 21 -10.65 -8.75 -8.42
N ASP A 22 -9.98 -9.23 -9.47
CA ASP A 22 -9.00 -8.43 -10.21
C ASP A 22 -9.64 -7.19 -10.86
N ALA A 23 -10.90 -7.28 -11.28
CA ALA A 23 -11.64 -6.16 -11.83
C ALA A 23 -11.85 -5.05 -10.77
N GLN A 24 -12.22 -5.43 -9.55
CA GLN A 24 -12.32 -4.49 -8.43
C GLN A 24 -10.95 -3.91 -8.08
N ARG A 25 -9.90 -4.74 -8.01
CA ARG A 25 -8.53 -4.30 -7.75
C ARG A 25 -8.08 -3.23 -8.75
N LYS A 26 -8.25 -3.51 -10.05
CA LYS A 26 -7.90 -2.56 -11.14
C LYS A 26 -8.70 -1.26 -11.05
N SER A 27 -9.99 -1.33 -10.73
CA SER A 27 -10.84 -0.15 -10.56
C SER A 27 -10.40 0.71 -9.37
N ILE A 28 -9.93 0.10 -8.28
CA ILE A 28 -9.41 0.83 -7.13
C ILE A 28 -8.09 1.50 -7.51
N LEU A 29 -7.18 0.76 -8.15
CA LEU A 29 -5.88 1.30 -8.53
C LEU A 29 -6.01 2.45 -9.54
N SER A 30 -6.95 2.41 -10.49
CA SER A 30 -7.16 3.54 -11.40
C SER A 30 -7.68 4.81 -10.70
N GLU A 31 -8.36 4.66 -9.56
CA GLU A 31 -8.82 5.76 -8.71
C GLU A 31 -7.63 6.41 -7.98
N VAL A 32 -6.77 5.60 -7.37
CA VAL A 32 -5.75 6.08 -6.42
C VAL A 32 -4.34 6.23 -7.01
N PHE A 33 -3.98 5.51 -8.06
CA PHE A 33 -2.66 5.62 -8.69
C PHE A 33 -2.64 6.67 -9.79
N ASP A 34 -1.54 7.41 -9.83
CA ASP A 34 -1.19 8.23 -10.98
C ASP A 34 -0.89 7.35 -12.21
N GLU A 35 -0.98 7.92 -13.40
CA GLU A 35 -0.79 7.17 -14.66
C GLU A 35 0.59 6.51 -14.74
N ASN A 36 1.61 7.20 -14.22
CA ASN A 36 3.01 6.76 -14.23
C ASN A 36 3.53 6.44 -12.83
N VAL A 37 2.69 5.86 -11.97
CA VAL A 37 3.07 5.51 -10.59
C VAL A 37 4.37 4.69 -10.54
N GLU A 38 5.26 5.06 -9.64
CA GLU A 38 6.45 4.29 -9.27
C GLU A 38 6.11 3.39 -8.07
N TYR A 39 6.02 2.08 -8.31
CA TYR A 39 5.84 1.07 -7.28
C TYR A 39 7.20 0.47 -6.92
N LEU A 40 7.71 0.81 -5.73
CA LEU A 40 9.06 0.49 -5.25
C LEU A 40 8.95 -0.29 -3.93
N VAL A 41 8.83 -1.60 -4.02
CA VAL A 41 8.81 -2.48 -2.84
C VAL A 41 9.99 -3.45 -2.91
N PRO A 42 10.38 -4.12 -1.81
CA PRO A 42 11.59 -4.96 -1.81
C PRO A 42 11.57 -6.07 -2.87
N GLU A 43 10.40 -6.64 -3.16
CA GLU A 43 10.22 -7.75 -4.09
C GLU A 43 9.90 -7.32 -5.53
N TYR A 44 9.41 -6.09 -5.74
CA TYR A 44 8.90 -5.63 -7.03
C TYR A 44 9.25 -4.16 -7.30
N VAL A 45 9.62 -3.88 -8.55
CA VAL A 45 9.86 -2.51 -9.05
C VAL A 45 9.13 -2.35 -10.38
N GLY A 46 8.30 -1.31 -10.50
CA GLY A 46 7.55 -1.03 -11.73
C GLY A 46 6.44 0.00 -11.52
N GLY A 47 5.30 -0.19 -12.19
CA GLY A 47 4.10 0.62 -12.00
C GLY A 47 2.89 -0.23 -11.63
N THR A 48 1.69 0.20 -12.03
CA THR A 48 0.42 -0.46 -11.68
C THR A 48 0.41 -1.98 -11.91
N SER A 49 0.99 -2.46 -13.00
CA SER A 49 1.06 -3.91 -13.29
C SER A 49 1.89 -4.69 -12.27
N ALA A 50 3.01 -4.12 -11.81
CA ALA A 50 3.85 -4.74 -10.79
C ALA A 50 3.12 -4.81 -9.43
N ALA A 51 2.39 -3.75 -9.07
CA ALA A 51 1.56 -3.72 -7.86
C ALA A 51 0.45 -4.79 -7.91
N ILE A 52 -0.20 -4.98 -9.06
CA ILE A 52 -1.23 -6.02 -9.23
C ILE A 52 -0.63 -7.42 -9.06
N GLU A 53 0.51 -7.70 -9.69
CA GLU A 53 1.19 -8.99 -9.59
C GLU A 53 1.57 -9.31 -8.14
N ASP A 54 2.06 -8.31 -7.41
CA ASP A 54 2.41 -8.43 -6.00
C ASP A 54 1.18 -8.78 -5.14
N MET A 55 0.09 -8.03 -5.28
CA MET A 55 -1.15 -8.27 -4.54
C MET A 55 -1.77 -9.65 -4.85
N GLU A 56 -1.71 -10.09 -6.11
CA GLU A 56 -2.15 -11.42 -6.51
C GLU A 56 -1.28 -12.52 -5.89
N ARG A 57 0.04 -12.35 -5.92
CA ARG A 57 0.97 -13.28 -5.28
C ARG A 57 0.75 -13.33 -3.78
N PHE A 58 0.56 -12.18 -3.14
CA PHE A 58 0.27 -12.06 -1.71
C PHE A 58 -1.00 -12.83 -1.33
N GLN A 59 -2.12 -12.66 -2.05
CA GLN A 59 -3.35 -13.39 -1.75
C GLN A 59 -3.26 -14.90 -2.05
N LYS A 60 -2.40 -15.32 -2.98
CA LYS A 60 -2.11 -16.76 -3.18
C LYS A 60 -1.32 -17.36 -2.02
N GLN A 61 -0.40 -16.60 -1.43
CA GLN A 61 0.45 -17.06 -0.32
C GLN A 61 -0.25 -16.96 1.04
N TYR A 62 -1.01 -15.89 1.26
CA TYR A 62 -1.70 -15.59 2.52
C TYR A 62 -3.19 -15.29 2.26
N PRO A 63 -4.00 -16.31 1.87
CA PRO A 63 -5.39 -16.09 1.51
C PRO A 63 -6.19 -15.44 2.64
N GLY A 64 -6.79 -14.28 2.37
CA GLY A 64 -7.59 -13.54 3.36
C GLY A 64 -6.80 -12.62 4.29
N ALA A 65 -5.47 -12.64 4.23
CA ALA A 65 -4.65 -11.64 4.91
C ALA A 65 -4.88 -10.25 4.30
N HIS A 66 -4.66 -9.19 5.06
CA HIS A 66 -4.78 -7.80 4.59
C HIS A 66 -3.97 -6.88 5.49
N PHE A 67 -3.89 -5.60 5.12
CA PHE A 67 -3.19 -4.60 5.92
C PHE A 67 -4.19 -3.64 6.58
N ASP A 68 -3.84 -3.15 7.76
CA ASP A 68 -4.48 -2.03 8.44
C ASP A 68 -3.48 -0.88 8.65
N ILE A 69 -4.00 0.33 8.81
CA ILE A 69 -3.20 1.55 8.95
C ILE A 69 -3.19 1.99 10.41
N GLU A 70 -2.00 2.06 11.03
CA GLU A 70 -1.85 2.50 12.42
C GLU A 70 -1.75 4.03 12.52
N ASN A 71 -0.92 4.66 11.68
CA ASN A 71 -0.71 6.10 11.72
C ASN A 71 -0.29 6.66 10.35
N VAL A 72 -0.36 7.99 10.25
CA VAL A 72 0.12 8.76 9.11
C VAL A 72 0.74 10.06 9.61
N SER A 73 1.83 10.47 8.97
CA SER A 73 2.39 11.81 9.08
C SER A 73 2.61 12.38 7.69
N THR A 74 2.10 13.58 7.42
CA THR A 74 2.30 14.25 6.12
C THR A 74 3.11 15.53 6.24
N HIS A 75 3.85 15.84 5.19
CA HIS A 75 4.37 17.17 4.92
C HIS A 75 4.51 17.37 3.41
N HIS A 76 4.23 18.58 2.92
CA HIS A 76 4.22 18.88 1.49
C HIS A 76 3.31 17.90 0.73
N ALA A 77 3.82 17.19 -0.27
CA ALA A 77 3.13 16.15 -1.04
C ALA A 77 3.59 14.73 -0.68
N VAL A 78 4.12 14.54 0.54
CA VAL A 78 4.66 13.26 1.01
C VAL A 78 3.91 12.83 2.27
N ALA A 79 3.64 11.53 2.39
CA ALA A 79 3.13 10.89 3.58
C ALA A 79 4.01 9.72 3.99
N LEU A 80 4.24 9.55 5.28
CA LEU A 80 4.77 8.34 5.87
C LEU A 80 3.64 7.63 6.60
N PHE A 81 3.30 6.43 6.13
CA PHE A 81 2.32 5.54 6.76
C PHE A 81 3.03 4.48 7.57
N LYS A 82 2.42 4.10 8.68
CA LYS A 82 2.73 2.84 9.37
C LYS A 82 1.56 1.90 9.21
N TRP A 83 1.84 0.70 8.71
CA TRP A 83 0.84 -0.33 8.49
C TRP A 83 1.14 -1.56 9.32
N VAL A 84 0.12 -2.42 9.45
CA VAL A 84 0.21 -3.71 10.11
C VAL A 84 -0.46 -4.78 9.26
N LEU A 85 0.21 -5.91 9.06
CA LEU A 85 -0.35 -7.09 8.43
C LEU A 85 -1.28 -7.81 9.41
N ILE A 86 -2.49 -8.11 8.95
CA ILE A 86 -3.51 -8.89 9.64
C ILE A 86 -3.65 -10.23 8.91
N LEU A 87 -3.29 -11.32 9.58
CA LEU A 87 -3.53 -12.68 9.10
C LEU A 87 -5.00 -13.10 9.30
N PRO A 88 -5.52 -14.07 8.53
CA PRO A 88 -6.93 -14.52 8.61
C PRO A 88 -7.37 -14.94 10.01
N GLU A 89 -6.48 -15.60 10.76
CA GLU A 89 -6.66 -16.07 12.13
C GLU A 89 -6.48 -14.97 13.19
N GLY A 90 -6.20 -13.74 12.78
CA GLY A 90 -6.11 -12.55 13.64
C GLY A 90 -4.87 -12.50 14.54
N LYS A 91 -3.88 -13.39 14.36
CA LYS A 91 -2.75 -13.54 15.30
C LYS A 91 -1.38 -13.31 14.62
N VAL A 92 -0.81 -12.14 14.93
CA VAL A 92 0.55 -11.64 14.67
C VAL A 92 0.77 -10.86 13.36
N THR A 93 1.53 -9.79 13.56
CA THR A 93 1.37 -8.46 13.00
C THR A 93 2.74 -7.95 12.58
N VAL A 94 3.13 -8.27 11.35
CA VAL A 94 4.27 -7.62 10.71
C VAL A 94 3.91 -6.15 10.54
N LYS A 95 4.78 -5.26 10.97
CA LYS A 95 4.61 -3.83 10.80
C LYS A 95 5.65 -3.33 9.84
N GLY A 96 5.26 -2.40 8.98
CA GLY A 96 6.18 -1.72 8.10
C GLY A 96 5.73 -0.28 7.88
N HIS A 97 6.39 0.35 6.93
CA HIS A 97 6.11 1.71 6.57
C HIS A 97 6.07 1.87 5.06
N ASP A 98 5.19 2.74 4.59
CA ASP A 98 5.22 3.20 3.22
C ASP A 98 5.47 4.70 3.20
N CYS A 99 6.43 5.12 2.38
CA CYS A 99 6.63 6.52 2.02
C CYS A 99 5.94 6.78 0.68
N ILE A 100 4.90 7.60 0.70
CA ILE A 100 4.06 7.89 -0.45
C ILE A 100 4.30 9.33 -0.91
N ARG A 101 4.56 9.51 -2.20
CA ARG A 101 4.48 10.82 -2.86
C ARG A 101 3.16 10.92 -3.61
N PHE A 102 2.49 12.06 -3.47
CA PHE A 102 1.26 12.36 -4.17
C PHE A 102 1.48 13.35 -5.31
N SER A 103 0.85 13.12 -6.45
CA SER A 103 0.79 14.08 -7.55
C SER A 103 -0.11 15.27 -7.20
N PRO A 104 -0.08 16.38 -7.97
CA PRO A 104 -0.98 17.51 -7.77
C PRO A 104 -2.48 17.14 -7.84
N ALA A 105 -2.81 16.03 -8.51
CA ALA A 105 -4.17 15.49 -8.57
C ALA A 105 -4.59 14.71 -7.31
N GLY A 106 -3.69 14.58 -6.33
CA GLY A 106 -3.93 13.84 -5.09
C GLY A 106 -3.80 12.31 -5.24
N LYS A 107 -3.25 11.83 -6.35
CA LYS A 107 -3.01 10.40 -6.60
C LYS A 107 -1.61 9.98 -6.18
N ILE A 108 -1.41 8.68 -5.93
CA ILE A 108 -0.11 8.09 -5.60
C ILE A 108 0.77 8.13 -6.85
N GLU A 109 1.79 8.97 -6.82
CA GLU A 109 2.81 9.09 -7.87
C GLU A 109 4.00 8.16 -7.60
N SER A 110 4.34 7.93 -6.33
CA SER A 110 5.40 7.02 -5.92
C SER A 110 5.04 6.36 -4.59
N LEU A 111 5.28 5.06 -4.49
CA LEU A 111 5.08 4.24 -3.31
C LEU A 111 6.38 3.49 -3.01
N LEU A 112 7.02 3.82 -1.90
CA LEU A 112 8.24 3.18 -1.43
C LEU A 112 7.98 2.44 -0.10
N THR A 113 8.09 1.11 -0.12
CA THR A 113 7.81 0.28 1.06
C THR A 113 9.07 -0.13 1.81
N PHE A 114 8.99 -0.04 3.14
CA PHE A 114 9.93 -0.61 4.09
C PHE A 114 9.22 -1.68 4.91
N GLY A 115 9.71 -2.92 4.83
CA GLY A 115 9.27 -4.00 5.72
C GLY A 115 9.65 -3.76 7.19
N PRO A 116 9.32 -4.71 8.08
CA PRO A 116 9.71 -4.64 9.48
C PRO A 116 11.24 -4.46 9.61
N ALA A 117 11.65 -3.47 10.40
CA ALA A 117 13.04 -3.33 10.79
C ALA A 117 13.38 -4.46 11.76
N SER A 118 14.07 -5.50 11.29
CA SER A 118 14.74 -6.44 12.20
C SER A 118 15.95 -5.71 12.81
N PRO A 119 16.11 -5.67 14.14
CA PRO A 119 17.40 -5.32 14.71
C PRO A 119 18.43 -6.29 14.13
N LYS A 120 19.60 -5.79 13.70
CA LYS A 120 20.73 -6.68 13.44
C LYS A 120 21.04 -7.38 14.78
N SER A 121 20.87 -8.70 14.81
CA SER A 121 21.41 -9.56 15.87
C SER A 121 22.92 -9.47 15.89
#